data_AF-A0A832MVZ7-F1
#
_entry.id   AF-A0A832MVZ7-F1
#
_cell.length_a   1.000
_cell.length_b   1.000
_cell.length_c   1.000
_cell.angle_alpha   90.00
_cell.angle_beta   90.00
_cell.angle_gamma   90.00
#
_symmetry.space_group_name_H-M   'P 1'
#
loop_
_entity.id
_entity.type
_entity.pdbx_description
1 polymer ?
#
loop_
_entity_poly.entity_id
_entity_poly.type
_entity_poly.pdbx_seq_one_letter_code
_entity_poly.pdbx_strand_id
1 'polypeptide(L)'
;MKSLFLVICALPLLAGSYKAQIEPYESVTVSAEKAGRIVDLNQSDELKKVDKTVLVIDHALESAELANDREKLQLIDRQIVIKQRQYRRIKDLKGHEANIEHYLMEYEG
;
A
#
# COMPACT_ATOMS: atom_id res chain seq x y z
N MET A 1 -31.25 -0.27 -70.26
CA MET A 1 -31.92 -0.28 -68.93
C MET A 1 -31.74 -1.60 -68.17
N LYS A 2 -31.79 -2.78 -68.83
CA LYS A 2 -31.62 -4.09 -68.16
C LYS A 2 -30.25 -4.30 -67.47
N SER A 3 -29.16 -3.82 -68.07
CA SER A 3 -27.81 -3.92 -67.50
C SER A 3 -27.60 -3.05 -66.25
N LEU A 4 -28.25 -1.89 -66.18
CA LEU A 4 -28.18 -0.98 -65.03
C LEU A 4 -28.80 -1.62 -63.78
N PHE A 5 -29.92 -2.33 -63.96
CA PHE A 5 -30.61 -3.02 -62.88
C PHE A 5 -29.76 -4.14 -62.26
N LEU A 6 -28.97 -4.82 -63.10
CA LEU A 6 -28.10 -5.93 -62.69
C LEU A 6 -26.90 -5.44 -61.86
N VAL A 7 -26.35 -4.27 -62.19
CA VAL A 7 -25.28 -3.62 -61.42
C VAL A 7 -25.78 -3.16 -60.05
N ILE A 8 -26.98 -2.57 -59.98
CA ILE A 8 -27.56 -2.09 -58.71
C ILE A 8 -27.86 -3.25 -57.75
N CYS A 9 -28.32 -4.40 -58.26
CA CYS A 9 -28.54 -5.61 -57.44
C CYS A 9 -27.25 -6.23 -56.89
N ALA A 10 -26.09 -6.02 -57.54
CA ALA A 10 -24.82 -6.60 -57.09
C ALA A 10 -24.16 -5.80 -55.94
N LEU A 11 -24.45 -4.51 -55.81
CA LEU A 11 -23.89 -3.62 -54.78
C LEU A 11 -24.13 -4.10 -53.33
N PRO A 12 -25.33 -4.54 -52.91
CA PRO A 12 -25.55 -5.03 -51.54
C PRO A 12 -24.88 -6.38 -51.26
N LEU A 13 -24.58 -7.17 -52.28
CA LEU A 13 -23.81 -8.43 -52.13
C LEU A 13 -22.31 -8.18 -51.89
N LEU A 14 -21.81 -7.03 -52.36
CA LEU A 14 -20.46 -6.54 -52.11
C LEU A 14 -20.36 -5.74 -50.79
N ALA A 15 -21.50 -5.40 -50.17
CA ALA A 15 -21.54 -4.74 -48.88
C ALA A 15 -21.17 -5.75 -47.78
N GLY A 16 -19.87 -5.93 -47.56
CA GLY A 16 -19.36 -6.71 -46.44
C GLY A 16 -19.88 -6.12 -45.13
N SER A 17 -20.64 -6.91 -44.36
CA SER A 17 -20.99 -6.56 -42.99
C SER A 17 -19.72 -6.59 -42.15
N TYR A 18 -19.23 -5.43 -41.71
CA TYR A 18 -18.14 -5.36 -40.75
C TYR A 18 -18.65 -5.86 -39.41
N LYS A 19 -18.25 -7.09 -39.04
CA LYS A 19 -18.44 -7.61 -37.69
C LYS A 19 -17.35 -7.03 -36.80
N ALA A 20 -17.70 -6.00 -36.03
CA ALA A 20 -16.85 -5.53 -34.96
C ALA A 20 -17.07 -6.41 -33.73
N GLN A 21 -15.97 -6.91 -33.14
CA GLN A 21 -16.00 -7.55 -31.83
C GLN A 21 -15.91 -6.45 -30.78
N ILE A 22 -16.84 -6.45 -29.83
CA ILE A 22 -16.81 -5.52 -28.70
C ILE A 22 -15.91 -6.16 -27.64
N GLU A 23 -14.76 -5.55 -27.41
CA GLU A 23 -13.83 -5.93 -26.35
C GLU A 23 -13.94 -4.94 -25.18
N PRO A 24 -13.73 -5.38 -23.94
CA PRO A 24 -13.68 -4.48 -22.80
C PRO A 24 -12.54 -3.46 -22.99
N TYR A 25 -12.82 -2.19 -22.70
CA TYR A 25 -11.82 -1.12 -22.77
C TYR A 25 -10.63 -1.40 -21.84
N GLU A 26 -10.89 -2.01 -20.69
CA GLU A 26 -9.89 -2.41 -19.71
C GLU A 26 -10.32 -3.71 -19.02
N SER A 27 -9.37 -4.63 -18.81
CA SER A 27 -9.57 -5.88 -18.09
C SER A 27 -8.50 -6.00 -17.02
N VAL A 28 -8.91 -6.06 -15.76
CA VAL A 28 -8.02 -6.19 -14.61
C VAL A 28 -8.28 -7.52 -13.93
N THR A 29 -7.22 -8.31 -13.76
CA THR A 29 -7.27 -9.54 -12.97
C THR A 29 -6.86 -9.21 -11.54
N VAL A 30 -7.79 -9.37 -10.60
CA VAL A 30 -7.49 -9.19 -9.17
C VAL A 30 -6.88 -10.48 -8.63
N SER A 31 -5.61 -10.41 -8.24
CA SER A 31 -4.88 -11.51 -7.62
C SER A 31 -4.63 -11.20 -6.15
N ALA A 32 -4.64 -12.23 -5.31
CA ALA A 32 -4.24 -12.10 -3.92
C ALA A 32 -2.74 -11.79 -3.82
N GLU A 33 -2.38 -10.73 -3.09
CA GLU A 33 -0.97 -10.39 -2.81
C GLU A 33 -0.32 -11.41 -1.87
N LYS A 34 -1.11 -11.99 -0.97
CA LYS A 34 -0.66 -13.01 -0.01
C LYS A 34 -1.50 -14.27 -0.11
N ALA A 35 -0.85 -15.40 0.12
CA ALA A 35 -1.52 -16.69 0.21
C ALA A 35 -2.30 -16.77 1.53
N GLY A 36 -3.53 -17.28 1.47
CA GLY A 36 -4.34 -17.50 2.64
C GLY A 36 -5.71 -18.07 2.28
N ARG A 37 -6.50 -18.40 3.30
CA ARG A 37 -7.86 -18.91 3.12
C ARG A 37 -8.82 -17.76 2.88
N ILE A 38 -9.69 -17.88 1.88
CA ILE A 38 -10.78 -16.92 1.65
C ILE A 38 -11.80 -17.07 2.78
N VAL A 39 -12.03 -16.01 3.55
CA VAL A 39 -12.99 -15.99 4.66
C VAL A 39 -14.32 -15.42 4.22
N ASP A 40 -14.29 -14.41 3.34
CA ASP A 40 -15.50 -13.80 2.79
C ASP A 40 -15.35 -13.53 1.29
N LEU A 41 -16.42 -13.84 0.56
CA LEU A 41 -16.56 -13.60 -0.87
C LEU A 41 -18.02 -13.25 -1.15
N ASN A 42 -18.26 -12.01 -1.57
CA ASN A 42 -19.60 -11.54 -1.85
C ASN A 42 -20.04 -11.88 -3.27
N GLN A 43 -20.59 -13.09 -3.46
CA GLN A 43 -21.10 -13.56 -4.76
C GLN A 43 -22.24 -12.70 -5.31
N SER A 44 -22.93 -11.91 -4.47
CA SER A 44 -24.01 -11.04 -4.96
C SER A 44 -23.53 -9.86 -5.81
N ASP A 45 -22.22 -9.60 -5.82
CA ASP A 45 -21.58 -8.54 -6.58
C ASP A 45 -21.10 -8.98 -7.97
N GLU A 46 -21.27 -10.26 -8.31
CA GLU A 46 -20.91 -10.77 -9.63
C GLU A 46 -21.65 -10.00 -10.73
N LEU A 47 -20.90 -9.58 -11.75
CA LEU A 47 -21.37 -8.80 -12.90
C LEU A 47 -21.91 -7.39 -12.56
N LYS A 48 -21.67 -6.88 -11.35
CA LYS A 48 -22.07 -5.53 -10.94
C LYS A 48 -20.87 -4.59 -10.86
N LYS A 49 -21.15 -3.29 -10.97
CA LYS A 49 -20.17 -2.26 -10.65
C LYS A 49 -19.95 -2.22 -9.15
N VAL A 50 -18.72 -2.43 -8.71
CA VAL A 50 -18.32 -2.46 -7.29
C VAL A 50 -17.19 -1.47 -7.03
N ASP A 51 -17.28 -0.77 -5.90
CA ASP A 51 -16.25 0.11 -5.34
C ASP A 51 -16.13 -0.19 -3.83
N LYS A 52 -15.82 -1.46 -3.53
CA LYS A 52 -15.72 -1.98 -2.16
C LYS A 52 -14.79 -3.19 -2.14
N THR A 53 -14.45 -3.65 -0.95
CA THR A 53 -13.74 -4.92 -0.77
C THR A 53 -14.55 -6.08 -1.34
N VAL A 54 -13.96 -6.79 -2.31
CA VAL A 54 -14.61 -7.91 -3.01
C VAL A 54 -14.27 -9.25 -2.36
N LEU A 55 -13.10 -9.35 -1.73
CA LEU A 55 -12.56 -10.59 -1.17
C LEU A 55 -11.79 -10.29 0.12
N VAL A 56 -12.02 -11.10 1.15
CA VAL A 56 -11.29 -11.04 2.43
C VAL A 56 -10.57 -12.36 2.65
N ILE A 57 -9.25 -12.25 2.88
CA ILE A 57 -8.39 -13.38 3.23
C ILE A 57 -8.24 -13.43 4.75
N ASP A 58 -8.13 -14.64 5.31
CA ASP A 58 -7.80 -14.86 6.72
C ASP A 58 -6.51 -14.12 7.06
N HIS A 59 -6.61 -13.17 7.99
CA HIS A 59 -5.53 -12.25 8.36
C HIS A 59 -5.33 -12.24 9.89
N ALA A 60 -5.82 -13.25 10.60
CA ALA A 60 -5.77 -13.30 12.05
C ALA A 60 -4.33 -13.35 12.57
N LEU A 61 -3.45 -14.13 11.91
CA LEU A 61 -2.05 -14.22 12.27
C LEU A 61 -1.33 -12.89 12.00
N GLU A 62 -1.50 -12.34 10.80
CA GLU A 62 -0.89 -11.07 10.40
C GLU A 62 -1.34 -9.92 11.31
N SER A 63 -2.58 -9.93 11.76
CA SER A 63 -3.10 -8.93 12.71
C SER A 63 -2.43 -9.04 14.08
N ALA A 64 -2.21 -10.27 14.56
CA ALA A 64 -1.51 -10.52 15.81
C ALA A 64 -0.03 -10.15 15.72
N GLU A 65 0.62 -10.47 14.60
CA GLU A 65 2.01 -10.09 14.33
C GLU A 65 2.16 -8.56 14.27
N LEU A 66 1.25 -7.88 13.58
CA LEU A 66 1.24 -6.42 13.51
C LEU A 66 1.05 -5.76 14.88
N ALA A 67 0.20 -6.34 15.73
CA ALA A 67 0.03 -5.85 17.11
C ALA A 67 1.32 -6.00 17.92
N ASN A 68 1.97 -7.17 17.83
CA ASN A 68 3.24 -7.44 18.49
C ASN A 68 4.35 -6.49 18.01
N ASP A 69 4.45 -6.26 16.70
CA ASP A 69 5.45 -5.35 16.13
C ASP A 69 5.22 -3.90 16.56
N ARG A 70 3.97 -3.46 16.69
CA ARG A 70 3.64 -2.15 17.28
C ARG A 70 4.11 -2.04 18.74
N GLU A 71 3.93 -3.09 19.54
CA GLU A 71 4.43 -3.11 20.91
C GLU A 71 5.96 -3.05 20.97
N LYS A 72 6.65 -3.80 20.10
CA LYS A 72 8.12 -3.74 19.99
C LYS A 72 8.60 -2.34 19.63
N LEU A 73 7.93 -1.66 18.69
CA LEU A 73 8.26 -0.28 18.32
C LEU A 73 8.11 0.67 19.52
N GLN A 74 7.00 0.58 20.26
CA GLN A 74 6.80 1.40 21.47
C GLN A 74 7.85 1.12 22.56
N LEU A 75 8.31 -0.12 22.69
CA LEU A 75 9.41 -0.46 23.60
C LEU A 75 10.72 0.19 23.15
N ILE A 76 11.03 0.13 21.85
CA ILE A 76 12.22 0.76 21.27
C ILE A 76 12.19 2.28 21.49
N ASP A 77 11.06 2.94 21.22
CA ASP A 77 10.91 4.39 21.44
C ASP A 77 11.18 4.79 22.89
N ARG A 78 10.66 4.01 23.84
CA ARG A 78 10.93 4.22 25.27
C ARG A 78 12.41 4.05 25.58
N GLN A 79 13.07 3.05 25.00
CA GLN A 79 14.51 2.85 25.17
C GLN A 79 15.31 4.03 24.61
N ILE A 80 14.94 4.56 23.45
CA ILE A 80 15.58 5.74 22.84
C ILE A 80 15.47 6.94 23.79
N VAL A 81 14.28 7.21 24.34
CA VAL A 81 14.08 8.31 25.29
C VAL A 81 14.95 8.15 26.54
N ILE A 82 15.03 6.93 27.09
CA ILE A 82 15.89 6.64 28.25
C ILE A 82 17.36 6.88 27.91
N LYS A 83 17.83 6.40 26.77
CA LYS A 83 19.22 6.58 26.31
C LYS A 83 19.55 8.06 26.08
N GLN A 84 18.64 8.83 25.48
CA GLN A 84 18.80 10.27 25.33
C GLN A 84 18.85 11.02 26.67
N ARG A 85 18.05 10.58 27.66
CA ARG A 85 18.10 11.14 29.01
C ARG A 85 19.41 10.81 29.71
N GLN A 86 19.89 9.57 29.59
CA GLN A 86 21.19 9.15 30.12
C GLN A 86 22.33 9.95 29.50
N TYR A 87 22.32 10.11 28.18
CA TYR A 87 23.30 10.92 27.46
C TYR A 87 23.31 12.37 27.95
N ARG A 88 22.14 13.00 28.08
CA ARG A 88 22.02 14.37 28.62
C ARG A 88 22.60 14.48 30.03
N ARG A 89 22.25 13.58 30.94
CA ARG A 89 22.81 13.58 32.31
C ARG A 89 24.33 13.47 32.31
N ILE A 90 24.89 12.57 31.51
CA ILE A 90 26.35 12.42 31.41
C ILE A 90 27.00 13.69 30.86
N LYS A 91 26.40 14.30 29.83
CA LYS A 91 26.87 15.57 29.26
C LYS A 91 26.84 16.68 30.29
N ASP A 92 25.76 16.79 31.06
CA ASP A 92 25.59 17.85 32.07
C ASP A 92 26.60 17.68 33.21
N LEU A 93 26.84 16.44 33.67
CA LEU A 93 27.87 16.15 34.68
C LEU A 93 29.26 16.54 34.20
N LYS A 94 29.65 16.14 32.98
CA LYS A 94 30.94 16.53 32.40
C LYS A 94 31.08 18.04 32.24
N GLY A 95 30.01 18.73 31.87
CA GLY A 95 29.99 20.20 31.78
C GLY A 95 30.10 20.89 33.14
N HIS A 96 29.61 20.27 34.22
CA HIS A 96 29.76 20.79 35.58
C HIS A 96 31.17 20.51 36.13
N GLU A 97 31.73 19.33 35.92
CA GLU A 97 33.11 19.00 36.31
C GLU A 97 34.12 19.93 35.64
N ALA A 98 33.99 20.17 34.32
CA ALA A 98 34.86 21.09 33.59
C ALA A 98 34.77 22.55 34.09
N ASN A 99 33.60 23.00 34.56
CA ASN A 99 33.45 24.32 35.15
C ASN A 99 34.10 24.40 36.54
N ILE A 100 33.96 23.36 37.37
CA ILE A 100 34.57 23.32 38.70
C ILE A 100 36.10 23.32 38.59
N GLU A 101 36.69 22.56 37.66
CA GLU A 101 38.13 22.59 37.39
C GLU A 101 38.61 23.98 36.95
N HIS A 102 37.86 24.67 36.10
CA HIS A 102 38.19 26.04 35.68
C HIS A 102 38.17 27.03 36.86
N TYR A 103 37.16 26.95 37.73
CA TYR A 103 37.10 27.80 38.93
C TYR A 103 38.26 27.51 39.89
N LEU A 104 38.63 26.25 40.10
CA LEU A 104 39.75 25.92 41.00
C LEU A 104 41.10 26.41 40.46
N MET A 105 41.31 26.41 39.14
CA MET A 105 42.52 26.97 38.54
C MET A 105 42.59 28.51 38.59
N GLU A 106 41.46 29.20 38.70
CA GLU A 106 41.40 30.68 38.78
C GLU A 106 41.65 31.21 40.21
N TYR A 107 41.49 30.37 41.24
CA TYR A 107 41.74 30.73 42.64
C TYR A 107 43.11 30.25 43.19
N GLU A 108 43.81 29.37 42.48
CA GLU A 108 45.15 28.89 42.85
C GLU A 108 46.31 29.62 42.12
N GLY A 109 46.03 30.68 41.35
CA GLY A 109 47.02 31.55 40.69
C GLY A 109 47.12 32.94 41.33
#